data_AF-A0A516TMI0-F1
#
_entry.id   AF-A0A516TMI0-F1
#
_cell.length_a   1.000
_cell.length_b   1.000
_cell.length_c   1.000
_cell.angle_alpha   90.00
_cell.angle_beta   90.00
_cell.angle_gamma   90.00
#
_symmetry.space_group_name_H-M   'P 1'
#
loop_
_entity.id
_entity.type
_entity.pdbx_description
1 polymer ?
#
loop_
_entity_poly.entity_id
_entity_poly.type
_entity_poly.pdbx_seq_one_letter_code
_entity_poly.pdbx_strand_id
1 'polypeptide(L)'
;MHTLYIAKDYSAIAVGADEVAFAVEKEAFLRNIPIRIVRTGSYGLYWLEPVIEVELEGGKRIAYGPVTEEAIGSLFDSGFLEGSDHPLCLGNLQEHPYLKKQTRLIFERIGKNDPLSLDSYMAWGDFRD
;
A
#
# COMPACT_ATOMS: atom_id res chain seq x y z
N MET A 1 6.34 11.11 -10.33
CA MET A 1 6.79 10.46 -9.09
C MET A 1 5.62 9.64 -8.59
N HIS A 2 5.80 8.34 -8.40
CA HIS A 2 4.72 7.44 -7.98
C HIS A 2 4.69 7.33 -6.45
N THR A 3 3.50 7.39 -5.84
CA THR A 3 3.34 7.09 -4.42
C THR A 3 2.90 5.64 -4.26
N LEU A 4 3.59 4.88 -3.44
CA LEU A 4 3.23 3.52 -3.06
C LEU A 4 2.95 3.47 -1.56
N TYR A 5 2.05 2.58 -1.13
CA TYR A 5 1.73 2.34 0.28
C TYR A 5 2.03 0.89 0.62
N ILE A 6 2.86 0.69 1.63
CA ILE A 6 3.27 -0.63 2.10
C ILE A 6 3.22 -0.63 3.62
N ALA A 7 2.49 -1.57 4.21
CA ALA A 7 2.32 -1.62 5.66
C ALA A 7 3.67 -1.82 6.40
N LYS A 8 3.74 -1.30 7.63
CA LYS A 8 4.86 -1.46 8.58
C LYS A 8 4.38 -1.84 9.99
N ASP A 9 3.14 -2.27 10.16
CA ASP A 9 2.75 -2.86 11.45
C ASP A 9 3.39 -4.24 11.63
N TYR A 10 3.51 -4.68 12.89
CA TYR A 10 4.23 -5.89 13.24
C TYR A 10 3.79 -7.12 12.45
N SER A 11 2.49 -7.28 12.19
CA SER A 11 1.96 -8.43 11.46
C SER A 11 2.37 -8.41 9.98
N ALA A 12 2.41 -7.22 9.35
CA ALA A 12 2.88 -7.08 7.98
C ALA A 12 4.40 -7.30 7.88
N ILE A 13 5.17 -6.74 8.82
CA ILE A 13 6.63 -6.98 8.90
C ILE A 13 6.92 -8.47 9.08
N ALA A 14 6.17 -9.17 9.94
CA ALA A 14 6.39 -10.59 10.21
C ALA A 14 6.21 -11.49 8.97
N VAL A 15 5.53 -11.02 7.93
CA VAL A 15 5.30 -11.75 6.66
C VAL A 15 6.07 -11.15 5.48
N GLY A 16 7.04 -10.25 5.72
CA GLY A 16 7.98 -9.81 4.69
C GLY A 16 7.76 -8.39 4.14
N ALA A 17 6.97 -7.54 4.81
CA ALA A 17 6.64 -6.21 4.26
C ALA A 17 7.85 -5.25 4.18
N ASP A 18 8.86 -5.40 5.04
CA ASP A 18 10.08 -4.57 4.99
C ASP A 18 10.97 -4.99 3.82
N GLU A 19 11.09 -6.29 3.60
CA GLU A 19 11.81 -6.89 2.48
C GLU A 19 11.18 -6.48 1.14
N VAL A 20 9.85 -6.54 1.06
CA VAL A 20 9.08 -6.04 -0.10
C VAL A 20 9.32 -4.55 -0.33
N ALA A 21 9.27 -3.71 0.72
CA ALA A 21 9.54 -2.28 0.58
C ALA A 21 10.96 -2.00 0.07
N PHE A 22 11.96 -2.71 0.62
CA PHE A 22 13.35 -2.59 0.18
C PHE A 22 13.54 -3.05 -1.28
N ALA A 23 12.93 -4.17 -1.66
CA ALA A 23 12.99 -4.68 -3.03
C ALA A 23 12.37 -3.70 -4.04
N VAL A 24 11.25 -3.04 -3.67
CA VAL A 24 10.63 -1.98 -4.48
C VAL A 24 11.56 -0.77 -4.65
N GLU A 25 12.19 -0.29 -3.57
CA GLU A 25 13.15 0.83 -3.64
C GLU A 25 14.33 0.51 -4.55
N LYS A 26 14.88 -0.70 -4.39
CA LYS A 26 15.99 -1.19 -5.21
C LYS A 26 15.61 -1.28 -6.68
N GLU A 27 14.47 -1.88 -7.01
CA GLU A 27 14.03 -2.04 -8.40
C GLU A 27 13.74 -0.69 -9.06
N ALA A 28 13.07 0.23 -8.34
CA ALA A 28 12.83 1.58 -8.82
C ALA A 28 14.14 2.36 -9.06
N PHE A 29 15.13 2.21 -8.18
CA PHE A 29 16.45 2.81 -8.35
C PHE A 29 17.15 2.26 -9.60
N LEU A 30 17.16 0.94 -9.80
CA LEU A 30 17.76 0.30 -10.98
C LEU A 30 17.11 0.76 -12.30
N ARG A 31 15.80 1.02 -12.29
CA ARG A 31 15.04 1.50 -13.44
C ARG A 31 15.01 3.03 -13.57
N ASN A 32 15.64 3.76 -12.66
CA ASN A 32 15.61 5.23 -12.59
C ASN A 32 14.18 5.80 -12.53
N ILE A 33 13.29 5.14 -11.79
CA ILE A 33 11.90 5.55 -11.61
C ILE A 33 11.74 6.24 -10.25
N PRO A 34 11.33 7.52 -10.21
CA PRO A 34 11.14 8.22 -8.95
C PRO A 34 9.88 7.73 -8.22
N ILE A 35 10.07 7.15 -7.05
CA ILE A 35 9.00 6.67 -6.17
C ILE A 35 9.06 7.31 -4.78
N ARG A 36 7.93 7.30 -4.09
CA ARG A 36 7.79 7.60 -2.67
C ARG A 36 7.02 6.46 -2.02
N ILE A 37 7.65 5.76 -1.07
CA ILE A 37 6.97 4.73 -0.28
C ILE A 37 6.46 5.34 1.02
N VAL A 38 5.14 5.28 1.21
CA VAL A 38 4.46 5.66 2.44
C VAL A 38 4.25 4.40 3.27
N ARG A 39 4.89 4.34 4.44
CA ARG A 39 4.80 3.18 5.32
C ARG A 39 3.59 3.28 6.24
N THR A 40 2.50 2.57 5.93
CA THR A 40 1.21 2.64 6.62
C THR A 40 1.05 1.58 7.71
N GLY A 41 -0.10 1.52 8.40
CA GLY A 41 -0.55 0.27 9.03
C GLY A 41 -1.38 -0.57 8.07
N SER A 42 -1.55 -1.86 8.33
CA SER A 42 -2.39 -2.76 7.52
C SER A 42 -3.89 -2.45 7.66
N TYR A 43 -4.67 -2.75 6.62
CA TYR A 43 -6.14 -2.77 6.73
C TYR A 43 -6.67 -3.94 7.56
N GLY A 44 -5.81 -4.86 8.03
CA GLY A 44 -6.18 -6.04 8.81
C GLY A 44 -6.56 -7.26 7.97
N LEU A 45 -6.23 -7.24 6.68
CA LEU A 45 -6.40 -8.35 5.74
C LEU A 45 -5.13 -9.22 5.71
N TYR A 46 -4.69 -9.72 6.87
CA TYR A 46 -3.35 -10.29 7.02
C TYR A 46 -3.04 -11.52 6.14
N TRP A 47 -4.06 -12.19 5.59
CA TRP A 47 -3.86 -13.26 4.61
C TRP A 47 -3.47 -12.77 3.21
N LEU A 48 -3.55 -11.45 2.96
CA LEU A 48 -3.11 -10.80 1.72
C LEU A 48 -1.80 -10.03 1.90
N GLU A 49 -1.30 -9.87 3.12
CA GLU A 49 -0.03 -9.18 3.34
C GLU A 49 1.15 -10.06 2.88
N PRO A 50 2.24 -9.45 2.37
CA PRO A 50 2.42 -8.02 2.11
C PRO A 50 1.59 -7.50 0.92
N VAL A 51 0.92 -6.36 1.10
CA VAL A 51 0.21 -5.65 0.02
C VAL A 51 0.95 -4.38 -0.37
N ILE A 52 1.03 -4.12 -1.67
CA ILE A 52 1.45 -2.82 -2.22
C ILE A 52 0.22 -2.14 -2.80
N GLU A 53 -0.16 -0.97 -2.29
CA GLU A 53 -1.10 -0.08 -2.99
C GLU A 53 -0.34 0.97 -3.79
N VAL A 54 -0.72 1.19 -5.05
CA VAL A 54 -0.19 2.28 -5.87
C VAL A 54 -1.23 3.39 -6.02
N GLU A 55 -0.81 4.63 -5.77
CA GLU A 55 -1.62 5.82 -6.01
C GLU A 55 -1.70 6.14 -7.50
N LEU A 56 -2.93 6.24 -8.00
CA LEU A 56 -3.26 6.68 -9.34
C LEU A 56 -3.85 8.09 -9.32
N GLU A 57 -4.09 8.64 -10.52
CA GLU A 57 -4.73 9.94 -10.67
C GLU A 57 -6.06 10.02 -9.90
N GLY A 58 -6.30 11.19 -9.27
CA GLY A 58 -7.49 11.43 -8.47
C GLY A 58 -7.49 10.74 -7.11
N GLY A 59 -6.34 10.24 -6.63
CA GLY A 59 -6.20 9.63 -5.29
C GLY A 59 -6.76 8.22 -5.18
N LYS A 60 -7.10 7.59 -6.31
CA LYS A 60 -7.49 6.18 -6.35
C LYS A 60 -6.29 5.31 -6.04
N ARG A 61 -6.53 4.16 -5.41
CA ARG A 61 -5.48 3.17 -5.14
C ARG A 61 -5.85 1.83 -5.73
N ILE A 62 -4.85 1.17 -6.30
CA ILE A 62 -4.94 -0.22 -6.75
C ILE A 62 -3.92 -1.03 -5.94
N ALA A 63 -4.41 -2.12 -5.36
CA ALA A 63 -3.64 -3.01 -4.50
C ALA A 63 -3.15 -4.23 -5.28
N TYR A 64 -1.95 -4.67 -4.93
CA TYR A 64 -1.34 -5.90 -5.40
C TYR A 64 -0.90 -6.72 -4.19
N GLY A 65 -1.26 -8.00 -4.15
CA GLY A 65 -0.83 -8.90 -3.08
C GLY A 65 -1.45 -10.30 -3.14
N PRO A 66 -0.95 -11.24 -2.33
CA PRO A 66 0.24 -11.10 -1.49
C PRO A 66 1.52 -11.03 -2.33
N VAL A 67 2.40 -10.07 -2.02
CA VAL A 67 3.63 -9.79 -2.77
C VAL A 67 4.83 -10.43 -2.07
N THR A 68 5.71 -11.03 -2.87
CA THR A 68 7.05 -11.48 -2.43
C THR A 68 8.13 -10.66 -3.11
N GLU A 69 9.37 -10.70 -2.60
CA GLU A 69 10.51 -10.02 -3.21
C GLU A 69 10.72 -10.43 -4.68
N GLU A 70 10.51 -11.70 -5.00
CA GLU A 70 10.71 -12.25 -6.35
C GLU A 70 9.69 -11.72 -7.36
N ALA A 71 8.49 -11.33 -6.89
CA ALA A 71 7.43 -10.79 -7.75
C ALA A 71 7.63 -9.32 -8.10
N ILE A 72 8.56 -8.60 -7.46
CA ILE A 72 8.76 -7.17 -7.68
C ILE A 72 9.16 -6.89 -9.13
N GLY A 73 10.11 -7.64 -9.69
CA GLY A 73 10.51 -7.47 -11.09
C GLY A 73 9.34 -7.58 -12.05
N SER A 74 8.48 -8.59 -11.89
CA SER A 74 7.33 -8.80 -12.77
C SER A 74 6.24 -7.74 -12.60
N LEU A 75 6.06 -7.20 -11.40
CA LEU A 75 5.17 -6.06 -11.16
C LEU A 75 5.66 -4.82 -11.92
N PHE A 76 6.95 -4.48 -11.82
CA PHE A 76 7.50 -3.36 -12.58
C PHE A 76 7.42 -3.59 -14.09
N ASP A 77 7.65 -4.82 -14.57
CA ASP A 77 7.52 -5.17 -15.99
C ASP A 77 6.08 -5.04 -16.51
N SER A 78 5.08 -5.27 -15.65
CA SER A 78 3.67 -5.15 -16.03
C SER A 78 3.16 -3.71 -16.08
N GLY A 79 3.92 -2.72 -15.61
CA GLY A 79 3.43 -1.35 -15.45
C GLY A 79 2.43 -1.21 -14.29
N PHE A 80 2.66 -1.93 -13.18
CA PHE A 80 1.77 -1.88 -12.02
C PHE A 80 1.68 -0.47 -11.39
N LEU A 81 2.70 0.38 -11.61
CA LEU A 81 2.74 1.77 -11.15
C LEU A 81 1.65 2.65 -11.79
N GLU A 82 1.12 2.21 -12.92
CA GLU A 82 0.02 2.82 -13.66
C GLU A 82 -1.31 2.10 -13.43
N GLY A 83 -1.34 1.09 -12.54
CA GLY A 83 -2.56 0.32 -12.24
C GLY A 83 -2.83 -0.82 -13.23
N SER A 84 -1.81 -1.26 -13.97
CA SER A 84 -1.95 -2.30 -14.99
C SER A 84 -2.26 -3.69 -14.42
N ASP A 85 -2.85 -4.54 -15.25
CA ASP A 85 -3.19 -5.92 -14.86
C ASP A 85 -1.94 -6.73 -14.49
N HIS A 86 -2.08 -7.53 -13.43
CA HIS A 86 -1.08 -8.48 -12.96
C HIS A 86 -1.81 -9.61 -12.20
N PRO A 87 -1.31 -10.86 -12.16
CA PRO A 87 -1.96 -11.94 -11.39
C PRO A 87 -2.16 -11.63 -9.90
N LEU A 88 -1.36 -10.73 -9.34
CA LEU A 88 -1.47 -10.26 -7.95
C LEU A 88 -2.43 -9.06 -7.79
N CYS A 89 -3.04 -8.54 -8.86
CA CYS A 89 -3.92 -7.38 -8.78
C CYS A 89 -5.20 -7.72 -8.00
N LEU A 90 -5.42 -6.96 -6.92
CA LEU A 90 -6.59 -7.07 -6.04
C LEU A 90 -7.62 -5.95 -6.30
N GLY A 91 -7.29 -4.99 -7.16
CA GLY A 91 -8.11 -3.80 -7.42
C GLY A 91 -8.14 -2.84 -6.23
N ASN A 92 -9.28 -2.17 -6.01
CA ASN A 92 -9.44 -1.31 -4.83
C ASN A 92 -9.67 -2.17 -3.59
N LEU A 93 -8.69 -2.18 -2.68
CA LEU A 93 -8.76 -3.00 -1.47
C LEU A 93 -9.97 -2.64 -0.58
N GLN A 94 -10.42 -1.38 -0.57
CA GLN A 94 -11.60 -0.97 0.21
C GLN A 94 -12.91 -1.57 -0.32
N GLU A 95 -12.95 -2.00 -1.58
CA GLU A 95 -14.09 -2.73 -2.15
C GLU A 95 -14.07 -4.23 -1.81
N HIS A 96 -12.99 -4.73 -1.19
CA HIS A 96 -12.89 -6.13 -0.78
C HIS A 96 -14.07 -6.49 0.16
N PRO A 97 -14.79 -7.60 -0.07
CA PRO A 97 -16.01 -7.93 0.67
C PRO A 97 -15.86 -7.96 2.20
N TYR A 98 -14.67 -8.34 2.70
CA TYR A 98 -14.37 -8.31 4.12
C TYR A 98 -14.30 -6.89 4.71
N LEU A 99 -13.74 -5.92 3.98
CA LEU A 99 -13.65 -4.53 4.43
C LEU A 99 -14.99 -3.80 4.24
N LYS A 100 -15.64 -3.99 3.09
CA LYS A 100 -16.90 -3.33 2.75
C LYS A 100 -18.05 -3.64 3.71
N LYS A 101 -17.99 -4.78 4.40
CA LYS A 101 -18.98 -5.21 5.40
C LYS A 101 -18.71 -4.66 6.80
N GLN A 102 -17.62 -3.93 7.03
CA GLN A 102 -17.27 -3.39 8.34
C GLN A 102 -17.76 -1.95 8.52
N THR A 103 -18.09 -1.60 9.76
CA THR A 103 -18.27 -0.22 10.20
C THR A 103 -17.03 0.21 11.00
N ARG A 104 -16.07 0.85 10.32
CA ARG A 104 -14.76 1.19 10.89
C ARG A 104 -14.76 2.60 11.49
N LEU A 105 -15.46 2.81 12.61
CA LEU A 105 -15.47 4.12 13.30
C LEU A 105 -14.10 4.43 13.92
N ILE A 106 -13.58 3.51 14.73
CA ILE A 106 -12.27 3.67 15.39
C ILE A 106 -11.12 3.41 14.40
N PHE A 107 -11.34 2.51 13.44
CA PHE A 107 -10.33 2.04 12.48
C PHE A 107 -10.39 2.77 11.13
N GLU A 108 -11.05 3.93 11.06
CA GLU A 108 -11.32 4.65 9.80
C GLU A 108 -10.05 5.02 9.03
N ARG A 109 -8.98 5.34 9.77
CA ARG A 109 -7.70 5.85 9.25
C ARG A 109 -6.67 4.74 9.00
N ILE A 110 -6.80 3.61 9.70
CA ILE A 110 -5.85 2.50 9.63
C ILE A 110 -5.85 1.93 8.21
N GLY A 111 -4.67 1.74 7.62
CA GLY A 111 -4.52 1.38 6.21
C GLY A 111 -4.18 2.55 5.29
N LYS A 112 -4.66 3.77 5.61
CA LYS A 112 -4.74 4.84 4.61
C LYS A 112 -3.50 5.74 4.56
N ASN A 113 -2.90 6.10 5.69
CA ASN A 113 -1.82 7.09 5.74
C ASN A 113 -0.62 6.61 6.57
N ASP A 114 0.46 7.39 6.52
CA ASP A 114 1.58 7.23 7.45
C ASP A 114 1.12 7.55 8.89
N PRO A 115 1.19 6.58 9.82
CA PRO A 115 0.78 6.79 11.20
C PRO A 115 1.64 7.82 11.94
N LEU A 116 2.83 8.18 11.44
CA LEU A 116 3.73 9.14 12.07
C LEU A 116 3.68 10.54 11.44
N SER A 117 2.86 10.76 10.41
CA SER A 117 2.75 12.05 9.73
C SER A 117 1.68 12.92 10.40
N LEU A 118 2.12 14.01 11.06
CA LEU A 118 1.21 15.00 11.63
C LEU A 118 0.36 15.69 10.55
N ASP A 119 0.96 16.01 9.40
CA ASP A 119 0.22 16.59 8.27
C ASP A 119 -0.88 15.66 7.76
N SER A 120 -0.57 14.36 7.63
CA SER A 120 -1.56 13.35 7.24
C SER A 120 -2.67 13.23 8.28
N TYR A 121 -2.33 13.36 9.57
CA TYR A 121 -3.31 13.35 10.66
C TYR A 121 -4.21 14.59 10.61
N MET A 122 -3.66 15.78 10.39
CA MET A 122 -4.41 17.04 10.32
C MET A 122 -5.33 17.12 9.10
N ALA A 123 -4.86 16.65 7.93
CA ALA A 123 -5.64 16.64 6.69
C ALA A 123 -6.94 15.80 6.79
N TRP A 124 -7.02 14.87 7.75
CA TRP A 124 -8.21 14.06 8.02
C TRP A 124 -9.27 14.76 8.88
N GLY A 125 -8.99 15.95 9.42
CA GLY A 125 -10.00 16.78 10.10
C GLY A 125 -10.28 16.43 11.57
N ASP A 126 -9.38 15.65 12.18
CA ASP A 126 -9.48 15.19 13.58
C ASP A 126 -8.72 16.06 14.59
N PHE A 127 -7.97 17.06 14.13
CA PHE A 127 -7.60 18.20 14.98
C PHE A 127 -8.70 19.24 14.85
N ARG A 128 -9.65 19.21 15.78
CA ARG A 128 -10.60 20.30 16.01
C ARG A 128 -10.29 20.87 17.38
N ASP A 129 -10.12 22.19 17.45
CA ASP A 129 -10.02 22.94 18.71
C ASP A 129 -11.26 22.75 19.59
#